data_AF-A0A7W0AB77-F1
#
_entry.id   AF-A0A7W0AB77-F1
#
_cell.length_a   1.000
_cell.length_b   1.000
_cell.length_c   1.000
_cell.angle_alpha   90.00
_cell.angle_beta   90.00
_cell.angle_gamma   90.00
#
_symmetry.space_group_name_H-M   'P 1'
#
loop_
_entity.id
_entity.type
_entity.pdbx_description
1 polymer ?
#
loop_
_entity_poly.entity_id
_entity_poly.type
_entity_poly.pdbx_seq_one_letter_code
_entity_poly.pdbx_strand_id
1 'polypeptide(L)'
;VTASYIIAAAITAPAMISLGVPEVAAHMFIFYYAVLSEVSPPPALAPFAASAITGGNPFKTMMMTWKYTLPAFVVPFMFTLDTEDGITLLAYGATSDIVIATVTACLGIVAMVAGVGGWVIRPANWLERAVLIVAAGFLFYTGTYQDLIGAGLLVVAVSLHWVRIRSGAAGSGGERASPVPDAIA
;
A
#
# COMPACT_ATOMS: atom_id res chain seq x y z
N VAL A 1 -2.24 -8.50 -20.11
CA VAL A 1 -1.37 -9.40 -19.28
C VAL A 1 -0.46 -10.34 -20.08
N THR A 2 -0.94 -11.39 -20.78
CA THR A 2 -0.07 -12.44 -21.36
C THR A 2 0.97 -11.93 -22.37
N ALA A 3 0.54 -11.13 -23.35
CA ALA A 3 1.45 -10.54 -24.35
C ALA A 3 2.49 -9.62 -23.70
N SER A 4 2.06 -8.76 -22.77
CA SER A 4 2.94 -7.85 -22.02
C SER A 4 3.99 -8.62 -21.22
N TYR A 5 3.59 -9.73 -20.57
CA TYR A 5 4.51 -10.60 -19.84
C TYR A 5 5.56 -11.23 -20.75
N ILE A 6 5.17 -11.81 -21.89
CA ILE A 6 6.12 -12.48 -22.80
C ILE A 6 7.18 -11.49 -23.32
N ILE A 7 6.75 -10.29 -23.74
CA ILE A 7 7.65 -9.25 -24.25
C ILE A 7 8.58 -8.76 -23.13
N ALA A 8 8.03 -8.48 -21.95
CA ALA A 8 8.82 -7.99 -20.82
C ALA A 8 9.78 -9.05 -20.28
N ALA A 9 9.37 -10.32 -20.24
CA ALA A 9 10.19 -11.44 -19.75
C ALA A 9 11.39 -11.71 -20.65
N ALA A 10 11.21 -11.65 -21.97
CA ALA A 10 12.30 -11.85 -22.93
C ALA A 10 13.46 -10.84 -22.77
N ILE A 11 13.16 -9.64 -22.25
CA ILE A 11 14.14 -8.54 -22.10
C ILE A 11 14.61 -8.41 -20.64
N THR A 12 13.67 -8.44 -19.68
CA THR A 12 13.90 -8.04 -18.29
C THR A 12 14.37 -9.22 -17.42
N ALA A 13 13.86 -10.43 -17.67
CA ALA A 13 14.26 -11.60 -16.90
C ALA A 13 15.78 -11.87 -16.96
N PRO A 14 16.44 -11.92 -18.14
CA PRO A 14 17.89 -12.16 -18.19
C PRO A 14 18.69 -11.04 -17.51
N ALA A 15 18.24 -9.78 -17.61
CA ALA A 15 18.87 -8.66 -16.93
C ALA A 15 18.80 -8.82 -15.40
N MET A 16 17.64 -9.13 -14.84
CA MET A 16 17.48 -9.35 -13.39
C MET A 16 18.28 -10.54 -12.88
N ILE A 17 18.30 -11.64 -13.64
CA ILE A 17 19.09 -12.84 -13.28
C ILE A 17 20.59 -12.50 -13.27
N SER A 18 21.09 -11.73 -14.23
CA SER A 18 22.49 -11.29 -14.24
C SER A 18 22.87 -10.37 -13.07
N LEU A 19 21.89 -9.70 -12.46
CA LEU A 19 22.07 -8.88 -11.25
C LEU A 19 22.02 -9.70 -9.95
N GLY A 20 21.86 -11.03 -10.05
CA GLY A 20 21.83 -11.94 -8.90
C GLY A 20 20.44 -12.19 -8.31
N VAL A 21 19.37 -11.71 -8.97
CA VAL A 21 17.99 -12.00 -8.53
C VAL A 21 17.62 -13.45 -8.91
N PRO A 22 17.02 -14.24 -8.01
CA PRO A 22 16.55 -15.59 -8.33
C PRO A 22 15.57 -15.61 -9.51
N GLU A 23 15.66 -16.63 -10.37
CA GLU A 23 14.84 -16.74 -11.59
C GLU A 23 13.32 -16.68 -11.29
N VAL A 24 12.86 -17.39 -10.26
CA VAL A 24 11.45 -17.40 -9.85
C VAL A 24 11.00 -16.01 -9.43
N ALA A 25 11.83 -15.27 -8.69
CA ALA A 25 11.53 -13.90 -8.26
C ALA A 25 11.49 -12.92 -9.44
N ALA A 26 12.41 -13.05 -10.40
CA ALA A 26 12.42 -12.24 -11.61
C ALA A 26 11.14 -12.46 -12.45
N HIS A 27 10.74 -13.70 -12.69
CA HIS A 27 9.52 -14.01 -13.44
C HIS A 27 8.26 -13.54 -12.70
N MET A 28 8.19 -13.70 -11.38
CA MET A 28 7.07 -13.21 -10.57
C MET A 28 7.00 -11.69 -10.55
N PHE A 29 8.14 -10.99 -10.48
CA PHE A 29 8.20 -9.53 -10.59
C PHE A 29 7.59 -9.04 -11.90
N ILE A 30 8.03 -9.63 -13.01
CA ILE A 30 7.57 -9.26 -14.36
C ILE A 30 6.09 -9.59 -14.53
N PHE A 31 5.65 -10.75 -14.04
CA PHE A 31 4.24 -11.14 -14.06
C PHE A 31 3.37 -10.17 -13.26
N TYR A 32 3.79 -9.80 -12.04
CA TYR A 32 3.07 -8.87 -11.19
C TYR A 32 2.94 -7.48 -11.86
N TYR A 33 4.02 -6.97 -12.45
CA TYR A 33 3.98 -5.72 -13.20
C TYR A 33 3.14 -5.80 -14.47
N ALA A 34 3.14 -6.94 -15.16
CA ALA A 34 2.27 -7.14 -16.32
C ALA A 34 0.79 -7.05 -15.92
N VAL A 35 0.40 -7.54 -14.73
CA VAL A 35 -0.96 -7.37 -14.18
C VAL A 35 -1.21 -5.92 -13.76
N LEU A 36 -0.27 -5.28 -13.07
CA LEU A 36 -0.42 -3.87 -12.65
C LEU A 36 -0.46 -2.87 -13.81
N SER A 37 0.08 -3.22 -14.98
CA SER A 37 -0.01 -2.37 -16.18
C SER A 37 -1.45 -2.06 -16.58
N GLU A 38 -2.41 -2.92 -16.21
CA GLU A 38 -3.85 -2.76 -16.48
C GLU A 38 -4.53 -1.74 -15.54
N VAL A 39 -3.84 -1.24 -14.50
CA VAL A 39 -4.37 -0.21 -13.59
C VAL A 39 -3.75 1.17 -13.81
N SER A 40 -2.65 1.27 -14.57
CA SER A 40 -2.04 2.55 -14.93
C SER A 40 -2.80 3.24 -16.07
N PRO A 41 -3.14 4.54 -15.97
CA PRO A 41 -3.63 5.31 -17.11
C PRO A 41 -2.53 5.45 -18.17
N PRO A 42 -2.83 5.44 -19.50
CA PRO A 42 -4.12 5.39 -20.18
C PRO A 42 -4.81 4.02 -20.40
N PRO A 43 -4.17 2.82 -20.35
CA PRO A 43 -4.83 1.57 -20.72
C PRO A 43 -5.74 0.96 -19.64
N ALA A 44 -6.14 1.70 -18.60
CA ALA A 44 -6.85 1.13 -17.44
C ALA A 44 -8.31 0.72 -17.75
N LEU A 45 -8.48 -0.46 -18.35
CA LEU A 45 -9.76 -0.96 -18.87
C LEU A 45 -10.76 -1.28 -17.75
N ALA A 46 -10.31 -1.83 -16.63
CA ALA A 46 -11.18 -2.20 -15.51
C ALA A 46 -11.87 -0.97 -14.87
N PRO A 47 -11.15 0.07 -14.42
CA PRO A 47 -11.80 1.29 -13.91
C PRO A 47 -12.60 2.05 -14.97
N PHE A 48 -12.21 1.96 -16.25
CA PHE A 48 -12.99 2.52 -17.34
C PHE A 48 -14.37 1.84 -17.46
N ALA A 49 -14.41 0.50 -17.49
CA ALA A 49 -15.66 -0.26 -17.52
C ALA A 49 -16.52 -0.01 -16.26
N ALA A 50 -15.89 0.04 -15.08
CA ALA A 50 -16.58 0.37 -13.83
C ALA A 50 -17.25 1.75 -13.91
N SER A 51 -16.55 2.76 -14.45
CA SER A 51 -17.10 4.11 -14.59
C SER A 51 -18.31 4.17 -15.54
N ALA A 52 -18.32 3.34 -16.59
CA ALA A 52 -19.43 3.25 -17.53
C ALA A 52 -20.69 2.67 -16.89
N ILE A 53 -20.54 1.70 -15.97
CA ILE A 53 -21.65 1.11 -15.22
C ILE A 53 -22.20 2.08 -14.17
N THR A 54 -21.32 2.80 -13.46
CA THR A 54 -21.72 3.71 -12.38
C THR A 54 -22.08 5.13 -12.85
N GLY A 55 -21.98 5.42 -14.14
CA GLY A 55 -22.22 6.76 -14.71
C GLY A 55 -21.19 7.82 -14.28
N GLY A 56 -19.99 7.40 -13.87
CA GLY A 56 -18.92 8.30 -13.42
C GLY A 56 -18.06 8.84 -14.57
N ASN A 57 -17.22 9.84 -14.29
CA ASN A 57 -16.22 10.27 -15.27
C ASN A 57 -15.11 9.21 -15.40
N PRO A 58 -14.85 8.65 -16.59
CA PRO A 58 -13.87 7.58 -16.76
C PRO A 58 -12.45 7.99 -16.39
N PHE A 59 -12.02 9.18 -16.83
CA PHE A 59 -10.68 9.67 -16.55
C PHE A 59 -10.43 9.90 -15.06
N LYS A 60 -11.41 10.50 -14.36
CA LYS A 60 -11.34 10.71 -12.91
C LYS A 60 -11.30 9.39 -12.16
N THR A 61 -12.08 8.40 -12.59
CA THR A 61 -12.12 7.06 -11.98
C THR A 61 -10.77 6.36 -12.14
N MET A 62 -10.20 6.36 -13.34
CA MET A 62 -8.86 5.81 -13.62
C MET A 62 -7.79 6.45 -12.73
N MET A 63 -7.79 7.78 -12.61
CA MET A 63 -6.81 8.49 -11.79
C MET A 63 -6.93 8.16 -10.30
N MET A 64 -8.16 8.01 -9.79
CA MET A 64 -8.40 7.61 -8.40
C MET A 64 -7.96 6.16 -8.16
N THR A 65 -8.29 5.24 -9.08
CA THR A 65 -7.82 3.85 -9.01
C THR A 65 -6.30 3.78 -8.96
N TRP A 66 -5.62 4.51 -9.85
CA TRP A 66 -4.15 4.55 -9.87
C TRP A 66 -3.56 5.07 -8.56
N LYS A 67 -4.15 6.13 -7.99
CA LYS A 67 -3.72 6.65 -6.68
C LYS A 67 -3.85 5.60 -5.56
N TYR A 68 -4.93 4.81 -5.57
CA TYR A 68 -5.14 3.78 -4.54
C TYR A 68 -4.30 2.51 -4.78
N THR A 69 -3.87 2.25 -6.01
CA THR A 69 -3.00 1.10 -6.32
C THR A 69 -1.51 1.38 -6.12
N LEU A 70 -1.10 2.62 -5.81
CA LEU A 70 0.29 2.97 -5.50
C LEU A 70 0.99 2.02 -4.51
N PRO A 71 0.37 1.58 -3.39
CA PRO A 71 0.99 0.63 -2.48
C PRO A 71 1.26 -0.74 -3.12
N ALA A 72 0.43 -1.16 -4.09
CA ALA A 72 0.63 -2.43 -4.79
C ALA A 72 1.87 -2.41 -5.69
N PHE A 73 2.28 -1.24 -6.20
CA PHE A 73 3.52 -1.10 -6.99
C PHE A 73 4.77 -1.36 -6.16
N VAL A 74 4.70 -1.35 -4.83
CA VAL A 74 5.86 -1.58 -3.97
C VAL A 74 6.09 -3.06 -3.70
N VAL A 75 5.04 -3.89 -3.73
CA VAL A 75 5.09 -5.32 -3.41
C VAL A 75 6.15 -6.09 -4.22
N PRO A 76 6.32 -5.86 -5.55
CA PRO A 76 7.38 -6.51 -6.31
C PRO A 76 8.79 -6.26 -5.78
N PHE A 77 9.04 -5.08 -5.23
CA PHE A 77 10.35 -4.74 -4.66
C PHE A 77 10.59 -5.46 -3.34
N MET A 78 9.54 -5.72 -2.56
CA MET A 78 9.66 -6.38 -1.26
C MET A 78 10.21 -7.80 -1.41
N PHE A 79 9.72 -8.56 -2.39
CA PHE A 79 10.21 -9.93 -2.60
C PHE A 79 11.47 -10.00 -3.48
N THR A 80 11.84 -8.95 -4.23
CA THR A 80 13.07 -8.98 -5.05
C THR A 80 14.31 -8.41 -4.36
N LEU A 81 14.12 -7.52 -3.38
CA LEU A 81 15.21 -6.89 -2.62
C LEU A 81 15.51 -7.59 -1.28
N ASP A 82 14.76 -8.65 -0.94
CA ASP A 82 14.94 -9.35 0.32
C ASP A 82 16.36 -9.94 0.43
N THR A 83 17.07 -9.62 1.51
CA THR A 83 18.55 -9.67 1.58
C THR A 83 19.12 -11.06 1.81
N GLU A 84 18.33 -11.96 2.42
CA GLU A 84 18.83 -13.29 2.78
C GLU A 84 18.47 -14.36 1.75
N ASP A 85 17.31 -14.27 1.07
CA ASP A 85 16.93 -15.25 0.05
C ASP A 85 16.06 -14.72 -1.10
N GLY A 86 15.55 -13.47 -1.10
CA GLY A 86 14.75 -12.92 -2.23
C GLY A 86 13.51 -13.74 -2.64
N ILE A 87 13.08 -14.72 -1.84
CA ILE A 87 12.04 -15.69 -2.22
C ILE A 87 11.15 -16.05 -1.00
N THR A 88 11.40 -15.50 0.19
CA THR A 88 10.64 -15.81 1.42
C THR A 88 9.15 -15.47 1.28
N LEU A 89 8.85 -14.33 0.66
CA LEU A 89 7.49 -13.93 0.29
C LEU A 89 6.86 -14.78 -0.82
N LEU A 90 7.67 -15.56 -1.56
CA LEU A 90 7.23 -16.55 -2.54
C LEU A 90 7.14 -17.96 -1.94
N ALA A 91 7.10 -18.06 -0.60
CA ALA A 91 6.96 -19.29 0.17
C ALA A 91 8.14 -20.26 0.06
N TYR A 92 9.35 -19.75 -0.14
CA TYR A 92 10.59 -20.53 -0.02
C TYR A 92 11.27 -20.22 1.33
N GLY A 93 11.85 -21.24 1.96
CA GLY A 93 12.55 -21.09 3.24
C GLY A 93 11.79 -21.68 4.44
N ALA A 94 12.21 -21.32 5.65
CA ALA A 94 11.58 -21.83 6.87
C ALA A 94 10.18 -21.22 7.07
N THR A 95 9.24 -22.04 7.57
CA THR A 95 7.85 -21.61 7.78
C THR A 95 7.74 -20.40 8.73
N SER A 96 8.64 -20.30 9.72
CA SER A 96 8.71 -19.14 10.61
C SER A 96 8.96 -17.84 9.85
N ASP A 97 9.90 -17.87 8.90
CA ASP A 97 10.39 -16.69 8.21
C ASP A 97 9.37 -16.24 7.17
N ILE A 98 8.70 -17.20 6.51
CA ILE A 98 7.56 -16.94 5.62
C ILE A 98 6.44 -16.23 6.39
N VAL A 99 6.09 -16.71 7.58
CA VAL A 99 5.03 -16.10 8.40
C VAL A 99 5.42 -14.69 8.83
N ILE A 100 6.66 -14.49 9.31
CA ILE A 100 7.14 -13.17 9.74
C ILE A 100 7.15 -12.20 8.56
N ALA A 101 7.74 -12.58 7.42
CA ALA A 101 7.79 -11.77 6.21
C ALA A 101 6.39 -11.43 5.68
N THR A 102 5.45 -12.37 5.74
CA THR A 102 4.06 -12.12 5.34
C THR A 102 3.40 -11.10 6.26
N VAL A 103 3.57 -11.23 7.57
CA VAL A 103 2.99 -10.30 8.56
C VAL A 103 3.60 -8.91 8.44
N THR A 104 4.92 -8.79 8.34
CA THR A 104 5.59 -7.49 8.15
C THR A 104 5.20 -6.84 6.84
N ALA A 105 5.09 -7.62 5.76
CA ALA A 105 4.61 -7.14 4.48
C ALA A 105 3.18 -6.61 4.54
N CYS A 106 2.26 -7.35 5.17
CA CYS A 106 0.90 -6.89 5.38
C CYS A 106 0.85 -5.58 6.18
N LEU A 107 1.65 -5.46 7.26
CA LEU A 107 1.74 -4.25 8.06
C LEU A 107 2.30 -3.07 7.27
N GLY A 108 3.33 -3.29 6.45
CA GLY A 108 3.91 -2.27 5.58
C GLY A 108 2.90 -1.76 4.55
N ILE A 109 2.16 -2.66 3.89
CA ILE A 109 1.11 -2.29 2.94
C ILE A 109 0.00 -1.50 3.63
N VAL A 110 -0.47 -1.93 4.80
CA VAL A 110 -1.49 -1.20 5.58
C VAL A 110 -1.01 0.20 5.94
N ALA A 111 0.24 0.34 6.39
CA ALA A 111 0.84 1.64 6.70
C ALA A 111 0.94 2.54 5.45
N MET A 112 1.33 1.98 4.31
CA MET A 112 1.43 2.70 3.04
C MET A 112 0.05 3.16 2.54
N VAL A 113 -0.96 2.29 2.59
CA VAL A 113 -2.34 2.61 2.23
C VAL A 113 -2.89 3.71 3.14
N ALA A 114 -2.65 3.61 4.44
CA ALA A 114 -3.07 4.61 5.42
C ALA A 114 -2.39 5.98 5.20
N GLY A 115 -1.08 5.98 4.89
CA GLY A 115 -0.30 7.19 4.61
C GLY A 115 -0.69 7.88 3.30
N VAL A 116 -0.80 7.12 2.20
CA VAL A 116 -1.19 7.63 0.88
C VAL A 116 -2.66 8.01 0.84
N GLY A 117 -3.53 7.17 1.41
CA GLY A 117 -4.97 7.41 1.54
C GLY A 117 -5.30 8.57 2.47
N GLY A 118 -4.43 8.86 3.45
CA GLY A 118 -4.61 9.93 4.41
C GLY A 118 -5.75 9.65 5.39
N TRP A 119 -6.11 8.39 5.59
CA TRP A 119 -7.20 7.97 6.45
C TRP A 119 -6.80 6.71 7.21
N VAL A 120 -6.93 6.75 8.54
CA VAL A 120 -6.76 5.57 9.40
C VAL A 120 -8.10 5.24 10.04
N ILE A 121 -8.51 6.02 11.05
CA ILE A 121 -9.86 6.00 11.63
C ILE A 121 -10.53 7.36 11.39
N ARG A 122 -9.76 8.44 11.56
CA ARG A 122 -10.10 9.82 11.18
C ARG A 122 -9.13 10.31 10.09
N PRO A 123 -9.41 11.43 9.40
CA PRO A 123 -8.45 12.04 8.47
C PRO A 123 -7.09 12.26 9.15
N ALA A 124 -6.03 11.67 8.59
CA ALA A 124 -4.70 11.70 9.14
C ALA A 124 -4.02 13.06 8.85
N ASN A 125 -3.30 13.60 9.83
CA ASN A 125 -2.55 14.84 9.64
C ASN A 125 -1.34 14.61 8.71
N TRP A 126 -0.82 15.67 8.09
CA TRP A 126 0.36 15.57 7.23
C TRP A 126 1.54 14.86 7.93
N LEU A 127 1.76 15.14 9.22
CA LEU A 127 2.80 14.49 10.02
C LEU A 127 2.54 13.00 10.21
N GLU A 128 1.31 12.60 10.55
CA GLU A 128 0.94 11.18 10.69
C GLU A 128 1.13 10.43 9.37
N ARG A 129 0.76 11.07 8.25
CA ARG A 129 0.95 10.49 6.91
C ARG A 129 2.42 10.31 6.56
N ALA A 130 3.26 11.31 6.85
CA ALA A 130 4.70 11.21 6.63
C ALA A 130 5.31 10.08 7.46
N VAL A 131 4.97 9.97 8.74
CA VAL A 131 5.48 8.90 9.61
C VAL A 131 5.00 7.53 9.14
N LEU A 132 3.74 7.38 8.71
CA LEU A 132 3.21 6.13 8.16
C LEU A 132 3.92 5.70 6.87
N ILE A 133 4.23 6.65 5.97
CA ILE A 133 4.96 6.36 4.73
C ILE A 133 6.40 5.94 5.04
N VAL A 134 7.06 6.61 6.00
CA VAL A 134 8.41 6.23 6.44
C VAL A 134 8.39 4.86 7.10
N ALA A 135 7.42 4.59 7.98
CA ALA A 135 7.23 3.28 8.61
C ALA A 135 7.03 2.17 7.57
N ALA A 136 6.20 2.42 6.55
CA ALA A 136 6.01 1.50 5.44
C ALA A 136 7.31 1.23 4.68
N GLY A 137 8.10 2.28 4.38
CA GLY A 137 9.40 2.14 3.73
C GLY A 137 10.39 1.25 4.49
N PHE A 138 10.42 1.36 5.82
CA PHE A 138 11.24 0.47 6.65
C PHE A 138 10.69 -0.97 6.70
N LEU A 139 9.37 -1.14 6.80
CA LEU A 139 8.72 -2.46 6.78
C LEU A 139 8.81 -3.18 5.42
N PHE A 140 9.14 -2.46 4.35
CA PHE A 140 9.32 -3.06 3.02
C PHE A 140 10.65 -3.78 2.85
N TYR A 141 11.62 -3.50 3.70
CA TYR A 141 12.89 -4.19 3.72
C TYR A 141 12.87 -5.19 4.87
N THR A 142 12.57 -6.46 4.56
CA THR A 142 12.52 -7.53 5.55
C THR A 142 13.90 -7.71 6.17
N GLY A 143 13.99 -7.53 7.48
CA GLY A 143 15.25 -7.56 8.21
C GLY A 143 15.02 -7.21 9.66
N THR A 144 15.66 -7.92 10.58
CA THR A 144 15.32 -7.82 12.02
C THR A 144 15.38 -6.38 12.54
N TYR A 145 16.35 -5.59 12.10
CA TYR A 145 16.49 -4.19 12.51
C TYR A 145 15.47 -3.28 11.82
N GLN A 146 15.24 -3.46 10.52
CA GLN A 146 14.28 -2.69 9.75
C GLN A 146 12.84 -2.94 10.21
N ASP A 147 12.49 -4.19 10.49
CA ASP A 147 11.17 -4.58 11.00
C ASP A 147 10.92 -4.00 12.39
N LEU A 148 11.92 -3.99 13.27
CA LEU A 148 11.81 -3.36 14.59
C LEU A 148 11.60 -1.85 14.50
N ILE A 149 12.39 -1.16 13.65
CA ILE A 149 12.26 0.28 13.44
C ILE A 149 10.91 0.62 12.80
N GLY A 150 10.53 -0.13 11.76
CA GLY A 150 9.28 0.05 11.04
C GLY A 150 8.06 -0.21 11.91
N ALA A 151 8.05 -1.30 12.68
CA ALA A 151 7.00 -1.59 13.65
C ALA A 151 6.93 -0.54 14.76
N GLY A 152 8.08 -0.09 15.27
CA GLY A 152 8.15 1.00 16.25
C GLY A 152 7.53 2.30 15.73
N LEU A 153 7.88 2.71 14.50
CA LEU A 153 7.31 3.89 13.85
C LEU A 153 5.81 3.74 13.58
N LEU A 154 5.35 2.54 13.22
CA LEU A 154 3.93 2.26 13.02
C LEU A 154 3.16 2.40 14.34
N VAL A 155 3.69 1.88 15.45
CA VAL A 155 3.11 2.06 16.79
C VAL A 155 3.09 3.54 17.19
N VAL A 156 4.16 4.29 16.92
CA VAL A 156 4.22 5.75 17.17
C VAL A 156 3.16 6.49 16.34
N ALA A 157 3.01 6.19 15.06
CA ALA A 157 2.01 6.83 14.21
C ALA A 157 0.58 6.54 14.70
N VAL A 158 0.29 5.28 15.06
CA VAL A 158 -1.03 4.87 15.55
C VAL A 158 -1.31 5.48 16.93
N SER A 159 -0.33 5.52 17.82
CA SER A 159 -0.49 6.13 19.15
C SER A 159 -0.69 7.64 19.09
N LEU A 160 0.06 8.35 18.24
CA LEU A 160 -0.17 9.78 17.96
C LEU A 160 -1.59 10.01 17.44
N HIS A 161 -2.05 9.18 16.50
CA HIS A 161 -3.40 9.25 15.95
C HIS A 161 -4.47 9.00 17.04
N TRP A 162 -4.28 7.98 17.89
CA TRP A 162 -5.19 7.64 18.99
C TRP A 162 -5.28 8.75 20.05
N VAL A 163 -4.15 9.31 20.47
CA VAL A 163 -4.10 10.42 21.43
C VAL A 163 -4.82 11.63 20.84
N ARG A 164 -4.59 11.97 19.56
CA ARG A 164 -5.26 13.09 18.91
C ARG A 164 -6.77 12.90 18.82
N ILE A 165 -7.24 11.70 18.48
CA ILE A 165 -8.68 11.41 18.41
C ILE A 165 -9.32 11.58 19.79
N ARG A 166 -8.67 11.10 20.86
CA ARG A 166 -9.16 11.22 22.24
C ARG A 166 -9.16 12.66 22.72
N SER A 167 -8.11 13.43 22.47
CA SER A 167 -8.04 14.85 22.82
C SER A 167 -9.06 15.69 22.05
N GLY A 168 -9.35 15.35 20.79
CA GLY A 168 -10.41 15.98 20.00
C GLY A 168 -11.82 15.64 20.48
N ALA A 169 -12.03 14.49 21.12
CA ALA A 169 -13.29 14.12 21.75
C ALA A 169 -13.48 14.79 23.13
N ALA A 170 -12.40 15.13 23.83
CA ALA A 170 -12.44 15.87 25.10
C ALA A 170 -12.83 17.36 24.93
N GLY A 171 -12.65 17.92 23.72
CA GLY A 171 -12.99 19.32 23.41
C GLY A 171 -14.44 19.58 22.99
N SER A 172 -15.24 18.55 22.69
CA SER A 172 -16.63 18.71 22.19
C SER A 172 -17.71 18.55 23.28
N GLY A 173 -17.34 18.56 24.56
CA GLY A 173 -18.28 18.45 25.69
C GLY A 173 -18.94 19.77 26.12
N GLY A 174 -18.66 20.90 25.44
CA GLY A 174 -19.04 22.25 25.89
C GLY A 174 -20.25 22.90 25.20
N GLU A 175 -20.65 22.48 24.00
CA GLU A 175 -21.77 23.15 23.29
C GLU A 175 -23.06 22.33 23.38
N ARG A 176 -23.76 22.50 24.52
CA ARG A 176 -25.19 22.21 24.63
C ARG A 176 -26.00 23.39 24.09
N ALA A 177 -26.91 23.05 23.17
CA ALA A 177 -28.20 23.68 22.86
C ALA A 177 -28.23 25.06 22.20
N SER A 178 -28.72 25.09 20.95
CA SER A 178 -29.69 26.10 20.53
C SER A 178 -30.99 25.38 20.12
N PRO A 179 -32.16 25.75 20.67
CA PRO A 179 -33.42 25.15 20.27
C PRO A 179 -33.72 25.51 18.81
N VAL A 180 -34.18 24.51 18.04
CA VAL A 180 -34.73 24.71 16.70
C VAL A 180 -35.97 25.59 16.83
N PRO A 181 -36.04 26.76 16.15
CA PRO A 181 -37.27 27.53 16.12
C PRO A 181 -38.34 26.75 15.35
N ASP A 182 -39.46 26.48 16.00
CA ASP A 182 -40.67 25.97 15.36
C ASP A 182 -41.15 26.96 14.29
N ALA A 183 -40.92 26.61 13.03
CA ALA A 183 -41.66 27.09 11.88
C ALA A 183 -41.89 25.83 11.03
N ILE A 184 -43.12 25.39 10.77
CA ILE A 184 -44.13 26.10 10.00
C ILE A 184 -45.53 25.61 10.45
N ALA A 185 -46.40 26.56 10.78
CA ALA A 185 -47.85 26.43 10.76
C ALA A 185 -48.40 26.83 9.38
#